data_AF-A0A2N1DBQ5-F1
#
_entry.id   AF-A0A2N1DBQ5-F1
#
_cell.length_a   1.000
_cell.length_b   1.000
_cell.length_c   1.000
_cell.angle_alpha   90.00
_cell.angle_beta   90.00
_cell.angle_gamma   90.00
#
_symmetry.space_group_name_H-M   'P 1'
#
loop_
_entity.id
_entity.type
_entity.pdbx_description
1 polymer ?
#
loop_
_entity_poly.entity_id
_entity_poly.type
_entity_poly.pdbx_seq_one_letter_code
_entity_poly.pdbx_strand_id
1 'polypeptide(L)'
;MKNIVLKTCLTALALSVAGLANSQAADMTLDDMLTYSVISGGAVNIAAQPDYVTAPNVGGHLAGQAAVTIGAFTTVNDIYAGAAVTTGASSRVKQIYAGAAAGVGANAFAHDITAGTAVVVGANGQVGTITAGAAITLGAGVGHKVGNDYTGVVTRGAGSTVMHYLGDYSDTYHDWATAAGTSTGKIKKADDMAIAKQNIETMLAKTALVTPGNVDTNTDLSSSSIGNDGTTETFHYSAINLQADTDLTIRGNVTVIISENMTIGAGAEIVLAQDAIVTWILGGSLNLGAGSTFSGETYVDGAINGATSDIECGNLYATGAVSVRTIGDSCAQPAPDAVCPAWTLAELNLIFSAQQQRTQEATYKHSRSRGVGGFAEGSLRNIEDNRKYPMIWRVTTHAFDNRINYEEQIGDFVIFKRQYHVYPAHPLHIPITSSQYSACQEIVGQAWLNLP
;
A
#
# COMPACT_ATOMS: atom_id res chain seq x y z
N MET A 1 7.88 3.25 57.27
CA MET A 1 8.12 2.92 55.85
C MET A 1 6.93 2.19 55.22
N LYS A 2 5.71 2.78 55.21
CA LYS A 2 4.52 2.16 54.57
C LYS A 2 3.72 3.12 53.66
N ASN A 3 4.11 4.40 53.56
CA ASN A 3 3.34 5.42 52.81
C ASN A 3 4.01 5.91 51.51
N ILE A 4 5.17 5.36 51.12
CA ILE A 4 5.87 5.77 49.89
C ILE A 4 5.40 4.96 48.67
N VAL A 5 4.98 3.70 48.87
CA VAL A 5 4.54 2.80 47.79
C VAL A 5 3.17 3.19 47.23
N LEU A 6 2.25 3.69 48.08
CA LEU A 6 0.92 4.09 47.61
C LEU A 6 0.96 5.38 46.76
N LYS A 7 1.93 6.28 47.02
CA LYS A 7 2.09 7.52 46.24
C LYS A 7 2.65 7.27 44.84
N THR A 8 3.52 6.27 44.66
CA THR A 8 4.10 5.93 43.35
C THR A 8 3.07 5.26 42.42
N CYS A 9 2.18 4.43 42.96
CA CYS A 9 1.07 3.85 42.19
C CYS A 9 0.01 4.89 41.79
N LEU A 10 -0.26 5.88 42.65
CA LEU A 10 -1.27 6.90 42.35
C LEU A 10 -0.79 7.93 41.32
N THR A 11 0.51 8.24 41.28
CA THR A 11 1.08 9.09 40.22
C THR A 11 1.18 8.38 38.88
N ALA A 12 1.40 7.05 38.87
CA ALA A 12 1.34 6.26 37.64
C ALA A 12 -0.10 6.19 37.07
N LEU A 13 -1.10 6.10 37.95
CA LEU A 13 -2.52 6.13 37.56
C LEU A 13 -3.01 7.54 37.18
N ALA A 14 -2.43 8.61 37.72
CA ALA A 14 -2.75 9.98 37.31
C ALA A 14 -2.11 10.36 35.97
N LEU A 15 -0.93 9.83 35.63
CA LEU A 15 -0.35 9.98 34.29
C LEU A 15 -1.16 9.22 33.21
N SER A 16 -1.88 8.15 33.55
CA SER A 16 -2.77 7.46 32.61
C SER A 16 -4.11 8.18 32.39
N VAL A 17 -4.50 9.14 33.24
CA VAL A 17 -5.76 9.89 33.09
C VAL A 17 -5.53 11.28 32.48
N ALA A 18 -4.34 11.87 32.63
CA ALA A 18 -4.00 13.15 31.99
C ALA A 18 -3.77 13.03 30.46
N GLY A 19 -3.58 11.82 29.94
CA GLY A 19 -3.55 11.56 28.49
C GLY A 19 -4.93 11.57 27.81
N LEU A 20 -6.03 11.59 28.59
CA LEU A 20 -7.39 11.50 28.06
C LEU A 20 -7.97 12.85 27.59
N ALA A 21 -7.29 13.96 27.85
CA ALA A 21 -7.84 15.31 27.59
C ALA A 21 -7.23 16.02 26.37
N ASN A 22 -6.34 15.38 25.60
CA ASN A 22 -5.80 15.95 24.37
C ASN A 22 -5.40 14.89 23.32
N SER A 23 -6.19 13.84 23.15
CA SER A 23 -6.11 13.08 21.89
C SER A 23 -6.80 13.93 20.83
N GLN A 24 -6.04 14.72 20.06
CA GLN A 24 -6.42 14.86 18.66
C GLN A 24 -6.66 13.44 18.17
N ALA A 25 -7.92 13.13 17.82
CA ALA A 25 -8.29 11.80 17.36
C ALA A 25 -7.28 11.41 16.29
N ALA A 26 -6.47 10.38 16.55
CA ALA A 26 -5.58 9.89 15.52
C ALA A 26 -6.47 9.39 14.37
N ASP A 27 -6.24 9.93 13.18
CA ASP A 27 -7.09 9.73 12.01
C ASP A 27 -6.61 8.47 11.28
N MET A 28 -7.11 7.31 11.71
CA MET A 28 -6.91 6.03 11.04
C MET A 28 -8.24 5.51 10.49
N THR A 29 -8.36 5.54 9.16
CA THR A 29 -9.48 4.94 8.44
C THR A 29 -9.23 3.45 8.17
N LEU A 30 -10.23 2.76 7.66
CA LEU A 30 -10.08 1.36 7.22
C LEU A 30 -9.11 1.24 6.03
N ASP A 31 -9.13 2.22 5.11
CA ASP A 31 -8.22 2.27 3.96
C ASP A 31 -6.75 2.41 4.41
N ASP A 32 -6.50 3.14 5.50
CA ASP A 32 -5.16 3.23 6.06
C ASP A 32 -4.68 1.87 6.60
N MET A 33 -5.59 1.04 7.12
CA MET A 33 -5.24 -0.29 7.61
C MET A 33 -4.79 -1.21 6.48
N LEU A 34 -5.28 -1.04 5.25
CA LEU A 34 -4.88 -1.85 4.08
C LEU A 34 -3.38 -1.72 3.75
N THR A 35 -2.72 -0.66 4.23
CA THR A 35 -1.25 -0.52 4.11
C THR A 35 -0.47 -1.46 5.04
N TYR A 36 -1.13 -2.05 6.03
CA TYR A 36 -0.55 -3.00 6.97
C TYR A 36 -0.85 -4.43 6.53
N SER A 37 0.20 -5.22 6.29
CA SER A 37 0.03 -6.67 6.14
C SER A 37 -0.50 -7.31 7.42
N VAL A 38 -0.07 -6.81 8.59
CA VAL A 38 -0.51 -7.36 9.88
C VAL A 38 -0.76 -6.26 10.91
N ILE A 39 -1.91 -6.33 11.59
CA ILE A 39 -2.19 -5.61 12.83
C ILE A 39 -2.65 -6.61 13.88
N SER A 40 -1.91 -6.71 14.99
CA SER A 40 -2.15 -7.70 16.05
C SER A 40 -2.31 -7.04 17.41
N GLY A 41 -3.37 -7.38 18.13
CA GLY A 41 -3.55 -7.04 19.55
C GLY A 41 -2.61 -7.83 20.49
N GLY A 42 -1.83 -8.78 19.95
CA GLY A 42 -0.79 -9.52 20.63
C GLY A 42 0.60 -9.25 20.05
N ALA A 43 1.36 -10.33 19.86
CA ALA A 43 2.66 -10.30 19.19
C ALA A 43 2.54 -10.71 17.73
N VAL A 44 3.41 -10.17 16.87
CA VAL A 44 3.58 -10.60 15.47
C VAL A 44 4.89 -11.36 15.33
N ASN A 45 4.86 -12.52 14.68
CA ASN A 45 6.04 -13.31 14.37
C ASN A 45 6.06 -13.73 12.91
N ILE A 46 7.04 -13.25 12.15
CA ILE A 46 7.27 -13.63 10.74
C ILE A 46 8.49 -14.53 10.66
N ALA A 47 8.36 -15.70 10.04
CA ALA A 47 9.45 -16.66 9.96
C ALA A 47 10.64 -16.15 9.11
N ALA A 48 11.81 -16.77 9.34
CA ALA A 48 13.00 -16.50 8.55
C ALA A 48 12.84 -16.97 7.10
N GLN A 49 13.45 -16.24 6.17
CA GLN A 49 13.46 -16.57 4.75
C GLN A 49 14.76 -17.26 4.34
N PRO A 50 14.75 -18.03 3.24
CA PRO A 50 15.97 -18.43 2.58
C PRO A 50 16.76 -17.20 2.12
N ASP A 51 18.09 -17.26 2.22
CA ASP A 51 19.06 -16.19 1.86
C ASP A 51 18.91 -15.66 0.41
N TYR A 52 18.28 -16.42 -0.47
CA TYR A 52 18.19 -16.13 -1.91
C TYR A 52 16.87 -15.52 -2.38
N VAL A 53 15.92 -15.24 -1.48
CA VAL A 53 14.62 -14.69 -1.89
C VAL A 53 14.75 -13.17 -2.04
N THR A 54 14.69 -12.68 -3.28
CA THR A 54 14.75 -11.24 -3.60
C THR A 54 13.39 -10.54 -3.51
N ALA A 55 12.30 -11.29 -3.30
CA ALA A 55 10.96 -10.74 -3.15
C ALA A 55 10.68 -10.36 -1.68
N PRO A 56 9.93 -9.27 -1.41
CA PRO A 56 9.48 -8.95 -0.07
C PRO A 56 8.58 -10.07 0.45
N ASN A 57 8.86 -10.54 1.67
CA ASN A 57 8.05 -11.56 2.35
C ASN A 57 6.97 -10.96 3.26
N VAL A 58 6.91 -9.62 3.30
CA VAL A 58 5.84 -8.82 3.89
C VAL A 58 5.56 -7.68 2.92
N GLY A 59 4.36 -7.66 2.31
CA GLY A 59 4.00 -6.63 1.34
C GLY A 59 3.79 -5.22 1.92
N GLY A 60 3.54 -5.12 3.22
CA GLY A 60 3.13 -3.89 3.89
C GLY A 60 3.84 -3.62 5.22
N HIS A 61 3.18 -2.83 6.05
CA HIS A 61 3.62 -2.52 7.41
C HIS A 61 3.18 -3.61 8.42
N LEU A 62 3.86 -3.70 9.55
CA LEU A 62 3.52 -4.60 10.66
C LEU A 62 3.24 -3.79 11.93
N ALA A 63 2.19 -4.16 12.66
CA ALA A 63 1.88 -3.61 13.96
C ALA A 63 1.52 -4.70 14.98
N GLY A 64 2.18 -4.70 16.14
CA GLY A 64 1.86 -5.57 17.26
C GLY A 64 1.71 -4.77 18.55
N GLN A 65 0.64 -5.01 19.32
CA GLN A 65 0.47 -4.33 20.60
C GLN A 65 1.56 -4.75 21.62
N ALA A 66 2.04 -5.99 21.56
CA ALA A 66 3.09 -6.49 22.45
C ALA A 66 4.47 -6.41 21.80
N ALA A 67 4.75 -7.27 20.82
CA ALA A 67 6.06 -7.35 20.19
C ALA A 67 5.94 -7.68 18.70
N VAL A 68 6.94 -7.30 17.93
CA VAL A 68 7.09 -7.76 16.53
C VAL A 68 8.45 -8.41 16.38
N THR A 69 8.45 -9.66 15.96
CA THR A 69 9.66 -10.41 15.61
C THR A 69 9.60 -10.79 14.14
N ILE A 70 10.67 -10.48 13.41
CA ILE A 70 10.84 -10.94 12.04
C ILE A 70 12.11 -11.79 11.94
N GLY A 71 12.04 -12.86 11.16
CA GLY A 71 13.16 -13.75 10.95
C GLY A 71 14.26 -13.15 10.08
N ALA A 72 15.32 -13.92 9.88
CA ALA A 72 16.41 -13.53 8.99
C ALA A 72 15.92 -13.32 7.55
N PHE A 73 16.61 -12.46 6.80
CA PHE A 73 16.33 -12.18 5.39
C PHE A 73 14.92 -11.67 5.10
N THR A 74 14.19 -11.21 6.12
CA THR A 74 12.85 -10.64 5.97
C THR A 74 12.93 -9.16 5.59
N THR A 75 12.13 -8.74 4.62
CA THR A 75 11.93 -7.34 4.24
C THR A 75 10.55 -6.87 4.67
N VAL A 76 10.49 -5.73 5.37
CA VAL A 76 9.27 -5.08 5.85
C VAL A 76 9.37 -3.59 5.59
N ASN A 77 8.23 -2.94 5.35
CA ASN A 77 8.17 -1.48 5.30
C ASN A 77 8.39 -0.90 6.71
N ASP A 78 7.34 -0.69 7.48
CA ASP A 78 7.45 -0.13 8.83
C ASP A 78 6.99 -1.15 9.86
N ILE A 79 7.61 -1.11 11.03
CA ILE A 79 7.26 -1.93 12.17
C ILE A 79 6.87 -1.02 13.33
N TYR A 80 5.70 -1.28 13.89
CA TYR A 80 5.29 -0.78 15.20
C TYR A 80 5.16 -1.93 16.20
N ALA A 81 5.75 -1.77 17.37
CA ALA A 81 5.51 -2.66 18.51
C ALA A 81 5.30 -1.87 19.80
N GLY A 82 4.25 -2.18 20.56
CA GLY A 82 3.97 -1.52 21.83
C GLY A 82 5.02 -1.78 22.92
N ALA A 83 5.78 -2.88 22.85
CA ALA A 83 6.92 -3.14 23.73
C ALA A 83 8.23 -3.33 22.96
N ALA A 84 8.37 -4.36 22.13
CA ALA A 84 9.68 -4.68 21.55
C ALA A 84 9.64 -5.08 20.08
N VAL A 85 10.66 -4.66 19.33
CA VAL A 85 10.94 -5.13 17.97
C VAL A 85 12.21 -5.95 17.97
N THR A 86 12.20 -7.11 17.32
CA THR A 86 13.40 -7.91 17.06
C THR A 86 13.45 -8.27 15.58
N THR A 87 14.54 -7.93 14.91
CA THR A 87 14.76 -8.30 13.51
C THR A 87 15.87 -9.34 13.40
N GLY A 88 15.70 -10.30 12.49
CA GLY A 88 16.70 -11.31 12.20
C GLY A 88 17.91 -10.77 11.45
N ALA A 89 18.93 -11.62 11.30
CA ALA A 89 20.12 -11.26 10.51
C ALA A 89 19.75 -10.97 9.04
N SER A 90 20.42 -10.01 8.43
CA SER A 90 20.20 -9.61 7.04
C SER A 90 18.77 -9.19 6.70
N SER A 91 17.94 -8.90 7.71
CA SER A 91 16.60 -8.34 7.51
C SER A 91 16.69 -6.90 7.00
N ARG A 92 15.63 -6.41 6.39
CA ARG A 92 15.53 -5.03 5.90
C ARG A 92 14.22 -4.42 6.40
N VAL A 93 14.31 -3.35 7.17
CA VAL A 93 13.14 -2.65 7.71
C VAL A 93 13.29 -1.17 7.44
N LYS A 94 12.26 -0.48 6.95
CA LYS A 94 12.35 0.97 6.77
C LYS A 94 12.31 1.66 8.13
N GLN A 95 11.16 1.72 8.79
CA GLN A 95 11.04 2.37 10.10
C GLN A 95 10.76 1.37 11.22
N ILE A 96 11.38 1.57 12.38
CA ILE A 96 11.11 0.80 13.59
C ILE A 96 10.62 1.74 14.70
N TYR A 97 9.42 1.47 15.21
CA TYR A 97 8.82 2.14 16.36
C TYR A 97 8.55 1.13 17.47
N ALA A 98 9.35 1.16 18.53
CA ALA A 98 9.23 0.25 19.67
C ALA A 98 8.94 1.01 20.97
N GLY A 99 7.89 0.62 21.70
CA GLY A 99 7.55 1.29 22.95
C GLY A 99 8.60 1.16 24.05
N ALA A 100 9.38 0.07 24.04
CA ALA A 100 10.51 -0.14 24.94
C ALA A 100 11.81 -0.37 24.17
N ALA A 101 12.01 -1.52 23.52
CA ALA A 101 13.31 -1.89 22.98
C ALA A 101 13.28 -2.34 21.51
N ALA A 102 14.32 -2.01 20.76
CA ALA A 102 14.51 -2.50 19.40
C ALA A 102 15.85 -3.26 19.28
N GLY A 103 15.79 -4.46 18.74
CA GLY A 103 16.95 -5.26 18.34
C GLY A 103 16.98 -5.41 16.83
N VAL A 104 18.08 -5.00 16.21
CA VAL A 104 18.35 -5.18 14.78
C VAL A 104 19.41 -6.26 14.60
N GLY A 105 19.15 -7.24 13.76
CA GLY A 105 20.05 -8.38 13.52
C GLY A 105 21.40 -7.98 12.91
N ALA A 106 22.34 -8.92 12.87
CA ALA A 106 23.62 -8.72 12.20
C ALA A 106 23.44 -8.58 10.68
N ASN A 107 24.22 -7.71 10.04
CA ASN A 107 24.12 -7.36 8.62
C ASN A 107 22.73 -6.84 8.18
N ALA A 108 21.84 -6.52 9.12
CA ALA A 108 20.50 -6.04 8.82
C ALA A 108 20.49 -4.53 8.54
N PHE A 109 19.49 -4.08 7.79
CA PHE A 109 19.26 -2.69 7.46
C PHE A 109 18.03 -2.13 8.16
N ALA A 110 18.16 -0.95 8.76
CA ALA A 110 17.04 -0.17 9.28
C ALA A 110 17.15 1.30 8.82
N HIS A 111 16.10 1.95 8.31
CA HIS A 111 16.23 3.36 7.94
C HIS A 111 16.25 4.25 9.18
N ASP A 112 15.22 4.26 10.02
CA ASP A 112 15.33 4.87 11.35
C ASP A 112 14.69 4.00 12.43
N ILE A 113 15.18 4.18 13.67
CA ILE A 113 14.78 3.41 14.83
C ILE A 113 14.41 4.37 15.95
N THR A 114 13.20 4.24 16.46
CA THR A 114 12.74 4.91 17.67
C THR A 114 12.35 3.86 18.70
N ALA A 115 13.01 3.86 19.85
CA ALA A 115 12.72 2.97 20.96
C ALA A 115 12.62 3.74 22.28
N GLY A 116 11.65 3.40 23.13
CA GLY A 116 11.45 4.11 24.41
C GLY A 116 12.61 3.95 25.40
N THR A 117 13.35 2.85 25.36
CA THR A 117 14.43 2.53 26.32
C THR A 117 15.74 2.22 25.62
N ALA A 118 15.83 1.16 24.82
CA ALA A 118 17.11 0.66 24.33
C ALA A 118 17.07 0.23 22.87
N VAL A 119 18.19 0.46 22.18
CA VAL A 119 18.42 -0.06 20.83
C VAL A 119 19.69 -0.90 20.83
N VAL A 120 19.62 -2.09 20.25
CA VAL A 120 20.78 -2.95 19.97
C VAL A 120 20.85 -3.19 18.47
N VAL A 121 22.01 -2.93 17.87
CA VAL A 121 22.26 -3.20 16.47
C VAL A 121 23.36 -4.25 16.36
N GLY A 122 23.06 -5.35 15.68
CA GLY A 122 24.00 -6.44 15.43
C GLY A 122 25.20 -6.01 14.59
N ALA A 123 26.25 -6.84 14.57
CA ALA A 123 27.47 -6.55 13.83
C ALA A 123 27.20 -6.28 12.35
N ASN A 124 27.93 -5.32 11.77
CA ASN A 124 27.81 -4.85 10.39
C ASN A 124 26.39 -4.39 9.98
N GLY A 125 25.50 -4.15 10.95
CA GLY A 125 24.21 -3.54 10.67
C GLY A 125 24.38 -2.13 10.12
N GLN A 126 23.49 -1.73 9.23
CA GLN A 126 23.45 -0.36 8.70
C GLN A 126 22.12 0.26 9.05
N VAL A 127 22.17 1.27 9.91
CA VAL A 127 20.96 1.92 10.42
C VAL A 127 21.03 3.41 10.14
N GLY A 128 19.95 4.11 9.84
CA GLY A 128 19.99 5.57 9.79
C GLY A 128 19.94 6.16 11.19
N THR A 129 18.91 6.95 11.49
CA THR A 129 18.81 7.67 12.77
C THR A 129 18.36 6.72 13.87
N ILE A 130 18.99 6.82 15.05
CA ILE A 130 18.60 6.04 16.23
C ILE A 130 18.16 7.00 17.34
N THR A 131 16.96 6.80 17.85
CA THR A 131 16.42 7.48 19.02
C THR A 131 16.12 6.43 20.10
N ALA A 132 16.79 6.53 21.25
CA ALA A 132 16.62 5.62 22.39
C ALA A 132 16.63 6.41 23.70
N GLY A 133 15.73 6.09 24.62
CA GLY A 133 15.59 6.83 25.88
C GLY A 133 16.68 6.56 26.94
N ALA A 134 17.41 5.44 26.84
CA ALA A 134 18.39 5.04 27.85
C ALA A 134 19.74 4.59 27.25
N ALA A 135 19.73 3.63 26.32
CA ALA A 135 20.96 3.02 25.83
C ALA A 135 20.92 2.65 24.34
N ILE A 136 22.07 2.80 23.67
CA ILE A 136 22.30 2.32 22.31
C ILE A 136 23.53 1.43 22.34
N THR A 137 23.40 0.19 21.89
CA THR A 137 24.52 -0.75 21.74
C THR A 137 24.72 -1.07 20.26
N LEU A 138 25.88 -0.68 19.73
CA LEU A 138 26.25 -0.93 18.35
C LEU A 138 27.27 -2.06 18.30
N GLY A 139 27.00 -3.09 17.51
CA GLY A 139 27.94 -4.15 17.19
C GLY A 139 29.19 -3.65 16.45
N ALA A 140 30.14 -4.56 16.24
CA ALA A 140 31.32 -4.26 15.43
C ALA A 140 30.91 -3.89 13.99
N GLY A 141 31.58 -2.93 13.37
CA GLY A 141 31.35 -2.54 11.98
C GLY A 141 29.99 -1.89 11.69
N VAL A 142 29.22 -1.48 12.70
CA VAL A 142 27.91 -0.83 12.49
C VAL A 142 28.10 0.57 11.91
N GLY A 143 27.41 0.84 10.80
CA GLY A 143 27.25 2.19 10.25
C GLY A 143 25.94 2.81 10.72
N HIS A 144 25.99 3.99 11.34
CA HIS A 144 24.78 4.70 11.83
C HIS A 144 24.83 6.21 11.56
N LYS A 145 23.67 6.87 11.37
CA LYS A 145 23.60 8.34 11.26
C LYS A 145 23.49 9.00 12.64
N VAL A 146 24.03 10.22 12.77
CA VAL A 146 23.86 11.08 13.95
C VAL A 146 22.48 11.72 13.93
N GLY A 147 21.61 11.37 14.88
CA GLY A 147 20.45 12.18 15.26
C GLY A 147 20.86 13.35 16.14
N ASN A 148 20.15 14.48 16.04
CA ASN A 148 20.50 15.67 16.82
C ASN A 148 20.14 15.54 18.31
N ASP A 149 19.30 14.56 18.66
CA ASP A 149 18.64 14.42 19.97
C ASP A 149 19.09 13.16 20.74
N TYR A 150 20.40 12.90 20.81
CA TYR A 150 20.93 11.81 21.63
C TYR A 150 20.93 12.16 23.11
N THR A 151 20.19 11.40 23.91
CA THR A 151 20.11 11.59 25.37
C THR A 151 20.66 10.41 26.19
N GLY A 152 20.98 9.27 25.54
CA GLY A 152 21.36 8.01 26.21
C GLY A 152 22.85 7.63 26.13
N VAL A 153 23.21 6.54 26.81
CA VAL A 153 24.56 5.93 26.78
C VAL A 153 24.76 5.18 25.47
N VAL A 154 25.86 5.45 24.75
CA VAL A 154 26.19 4.75 23.50
C VAL A 154 27.42 3.88 23.69
N THR A 155 27.26 2.56 23.54
CA THR A 155 28.37 1.61 23.46
C THR A 155 28.63 1.26 21.99
N ARG A 156 29.90 1.40 21.56
CA ARG A 156 30.30 1.20 20.16
C ARG A 156 31.25 0.02 20.06
N GLY A 157 30.88 -0.97 19.26
CA GLY A 157 31.77 -2.04 18.85
C GLY A 157 32.91 -1.51 17.96
N ALA A 158 33.99 -2.30 17.87
CA ALA A 158 35.14 -1.95 17.04
C ALA A 158 34.72 -1.70 15.59
N GLY A 159 35.26 -0.64 14.98
CA GLY A 159 34.95 -0.28 13.59
C GLY A 159 33.54 0.25 13.36
N SER A 160 32.73 0.50 14.41
CA SER A 160 31.47 1.24 14.24
C SER A 160 31.76 2.69 13.85
N THR A 161 31.12 3.16 12.79
CA THR A 161 31.35 4.48 12.22
C THR A 161 30.08 5.29 12.16
N VAL A 162 30.25 6.59 12.38
CA VAL A 162 29.21 7.58 12.14
C VAL A 162 29.16 7.89 10.65
N MET A 163 28.00 7.72 10.03
CA MET A 163 27.72 8.09 8.65
C MET A 163 27.06 9.47 8.62
N HIS A 164 27.67 10.42 7.91
CA HIS A 164 27.16 11.80 7.82
C HIS A 164 26.28 11.99 6.59
N TYR A 165 26.56 11.26 5.51
CA TYR A 165 25.83 11.32 4.25
C TYR A 165 25.36 9.93 3.82
N LEU A 166 24.33 9.89 2.96
CA LEU A 166 23.84 8.63 2.39
C LEU A 166 24.92 7.87 1.59
N GLY A 167 25.91 8.57 1.03
CA GLY A 167 27.04 7.96 0.31
C GLY A 167 28.13 7.36 1.20
N ASP A 168 28.04 7.53 2.52
CA ASP A 168 28.94 6.86 3.47
C ASP A 168 28.48 5.44 3.79
N TYR A 169 27.22 5.11 3.46
CA TYR A 169 26.68 3.77 3.59
C TYR A 169 27.18 2.85 2.47
N SER A 170 26.99 1.55 2.64
CA SER A 170 27.22 0.63 1.51
C SER A 170 26.28 0.98 0.35
N ASP A 171 26.74 0.79 -0.88
CA ASP A 171 25.90 0.92 -2.08
C ASP A 171 24.62 0.08 -1.93
N THR A 172 24.73 -1.11 -1.34
CA THR A 172 23.59 -1.99 -1.07
C THR A 172 22.55 -1.37 -0.13
N TYR A 173 22.97 -0.64 0.91
CA TYR A 173 22.03 0.09 1.77
C TYR A 173 21.48 1.32 1.07
N HIS A 174 22.30 2.04 0.31
CA HIS A 174 21.85 3.21 -0.44
C HIS A 174 20.73 2.83 -1.43
N ASP A 175 20.99 1.83 -2.26
CA ASP A 175 20.04 1.29 -3.23
C ASP A 175 18.76 0.80 -2.56
N TRP A 176 18.90 0.07 -1.44
CA TRP A 176 17.76 -0.38 -0.67
C TRP A 176 16.96 0.78 -0.07
N ALA A 177 17.61 1.74 0.57
CA ALA A 177 16.94 2.88 1.22
C ALA A 177 16.20 3.76 0.19
N THR A 178 16.75 3.89 -1.02
CA THR A 178 16.08 4.54 -2.14
C THR A 178 14.91 3.70 -2.68
N ALA A 179 15.08 2.39 -2.78
CA ALA A 179 14.04 1.47 -3.26
C ALA A 179 12.89 1.25 -2.28
N ALA A 180 13.10 1.40 -0.97
CA ALA A 180 12.10 1.22 0.09
C ALA A 180 10.92 2.22 0.00
N GLY A 181 10.94 3.14 -0.98
CA GLY A 181 9.83 4.03 -1.30
C GLY A 181 9.50 5.04 -0.21
N THR A 182 8.43 5.80 -0.40
CA THR A 182 8.01 6.86 0.55
C THR A 182 6.85 6.45 1.45
N SER A 183 6.19 5.31 1.19
CA SER A 183 5.07 4.83 2.01
C SER A 183 5.48 4.68 3.48
N THR A 184 4.71 5.27 4.39
CA THR A 184 4.94 5.15 5.84
C THR A 184 3.64 4.83 6.55
N GLY A 185 3.71 3.87 7.47
CA GLY A 185 2.57 3.46 8.27
C GLY A 185 2.12 4.57 9.23
N LYS A 186 0.81 4.62 9.49
CA LYS A 186 0.21 5.59 10.42
C LYS A 186 0.42 5.23 11.89
N ILE A 187 0.53 3.95 12.23
CA ILE A 187 0.76 3.46 13.60
C ILE A 187 2.21 3.72 14.00
N LYS A 188 2.42 4.70 14.88
CA LYS A 188 3.75 5.06 15.41
C LYS A 188 3.79 5.08 16.94
N LYS A 189 2.62 5.19 17.57
CA LYS A 189 2.46 5.23 19.04
C LYS A 189 1.24 4.39 19.48
N ALA A 190 1.12 4.24 20.80
CA ALA A 190 0.06 3.43 21.42
C ALA A 190 -1.36 3.91 21.08
N ASP A 191 -1.57 5.23 20.97
CA ASP A 191 -2.88 5.78 20.62
C ASP A 191 -3.33 5.35 19.21
N ASP A 192 -2.42 5.36 18.24
CA ASP A 192 -2.73 4.96 16.86
C ASP A 192 -3.11 3.48 16.81
N MET A 193 -2.38 2.64 17.58
CA MET A 193 -2.68 1.22 17.72
C MET A 193 -4.05 0.97 18.38
N ALA A 194 -4.43 1.80 19.35
CA ALA A 194 -5.74 1.69 20.01
C ALA A 194 -6.88 1.94 19.01
N ILE A 195 -6.71 2.89 18.08
CA ILE A 195 -7.71 3.18 17.05
C ILE A 195 -7.77 2.06 16.01
N ALA A 196 -6.62 1.54 15.57
CA ALA A 196 -6.56 0.37 14.70
C ALA A 196 -7.35 -0.81 15.31
N LYS A 197 -7.17 -1.08 16.60
CA LYS A 197 -7.92 -2.11 17.32
C LYS A 197 -9.41 -1.84 17.36
N GLN A 198 -9.83 -0.59 17.56
CA GLN A 198 -11.26 -0.24 17.55
C GLN A 198 -11.90 -0.51 16.18
N ASN A 199 -11.18 -0.23 15.09
CA ASN A 199 -11.64 -0.55 13.73
C ASN A 199 -11.77 -2.07 13.53
N ILE A 200 -10.82 -2.85 14.06
CA ILE A 200 -10.89 -4.33 14.05
C ILE A 200 -12.12 -4.81 14.84
N GLU A 201 -12.33 -4.31 16.06
CA GLU A 201 -13.48 -4.65 16.90
C GLU A 201 -14.82 -4.30 16.22
N THR A 202 -14.87 -3.19 15.48
CA THR A 202 -16.05 -2.80 14.70
C THR A 202 -16.40 -3.83 13.62
N MET A 203 -15.40 -4.38 12.95
CA MET A 203 -15.60 -5.46 11.97
C MET A 203 -15.98 -6.77 12.66
N LEU A 204 -15.33 -7.11 13.77
CA LEU A 204 -15.61 -8.32 14.54
C LEU A 204 -16.99 -8.34 15.18
N ALA A 205 -17.60 -7.18 15.45
CA ALA A 205 -18.99 -7.10 15.91
C ALA A 205 -19.99 -7.76 14.95
N LYS A 206 -19.65 -7.90 13.66
CA LYS A 206 -20.46 -8.62 12.66
C LYS A 206 -20.60 -10.12 12.95
N THR A 207 -19.72 -10.71 13.77
CA THR A 207 -19.85 -12.12 14.19
C THR A 207 -21.14 -12.39 14.96
N ALA A 208 -21.73 -11.37 15.61
CA ALA A 208 -23.03 -11.46 16.26
C ALA A 208 -24.21 -11.67 15.28
N LEU A 209 -23.99 -11.50 13.97
CA LEU A 209 -24.98 -11.80 12.92
C LEU A 209 -25.12 -13.30 12.66
N VAL A 210 -24.18 -14.12 13.15
CA VAL A 210 -24.27 -15.57 13.06
C VAL A 210 -25.18 -16.07 14.17
N THR A 211 -26.29 -16.70 13.78
CA THR A 211 -27.32 -17.23 14.67
C THR A 211 -27.61 -18.68 14.31
N PRO A 212 -28.20 -19.49 15.21
CA PRO A 212 -28.57 -20.87 14.89
C PRO A 212 -29.52 -21.03 13.69
N GLY A 213 -30.21 -19.96 13.27
CA GLY A 213 -31.18 -19.99 12.17
C GLY A 213 -30.62 -19.63 10.79
N ASN A 214 -29.37 -19.17 10.69
CA ASN A 214 -28.76 -18.73 9.43
C ASN A 214 -27.33 -19.26 9.25
N VAL A 215 -26.97 -20.33 9.95
CA VAL A 215 -25.60 -20.84 10.00
C VAL A 215 -25.51 -22.29 9.56
N ASP A 216 -24.54 -22.60 8.69
CA ASP A 216 -24.11 -23.97 8.47
C ASP A 216 -23.10 -24.35 9.57
N THR A 217 -23.46 -25.36 10.37
CA THR A 217 -22.65 -25.77 11.52
C THR A 217 -21.47 -26.65 11.10
N ASN A 218 -20.27 -26.29 11.54
CA ASN A 218 -19.03 -27.07 11.37
C ASN A 218 -18.85 -27.63 9.94
N THR A 219 -18.66 -26.71 9.00
CA THR A 219 -18.72 -27.04 7.57
C THR A 219 -17.35 -27.48 7.07
N ASP A 220 -17.29 -28.69 6.53
CA ASP A 220 -16.17 -29.14 5.73
C ASP A 220 -16.35 -28.58 4.30
N LEU A 221 -15.42 -27.73 3.88
CA LEU A 221 -15.43 -27.10 2.55
C LEU A 221 -14.27 -27.58 1.67
N SER A 222 -13.68 -28.72 2.01
CA SER A 222 -12.60 -29.32 1.23
C SER A 222 -13.02 -29.58 -0.22
N SER A 223 -12.21 -29.11 -1.17
CA SER A 223 -12.45 -29.18 -2.61
C SER A 223 -13.82 -28.66 -3.05
N SER A 224 -14.29 -27.61 -2.36
CA SER A 224 -15.54 -26.91 -2.65
C SER A 224 -15.28 -25.49 -3.16
N SER A 225 -16.37 -24.79 -3.49
CA SER A 225 -16.33 -23.37 -3.84
C SER A 225 -17.34 -22.55 -3.04
N ILE A 226 -16.96 -21.32 -2.68
CA ILE A 226 -17.87 -20.32 -2.12
C ILE A 226 -18.05 -19.19 -3.13
N GLY A 227 -19.29 -18.73 -3.28
CA GLY A 227 -19.62 -17.59 -4.12
C GLY A 227 -19.84 -17.94 -5.58
N ASN A 228 -20.28 -16.92 -6.34
CA ASN A 228 -20.45 -16.99 -7.79
C ASN A 228 -19.69 -15.84 -8.49
N ASP A 229 -19.24 -16.09 -9.71
CA ASP A 229 -18.48 -15.11 -10.49
C ASP A 229 -19.30 -13.81 -10.71
N GLY A 230 -18.68 -12.65 -10.47
CA GLY A 230 -19.30 -11.34 -10.66
C GLY A 230 -20.38 -10.96 -9.64
N THR A 231 -20.57 -11.75 -8.58
CA THR A 231 -21.54 -11.45 -7.51
C THR A 231 -20.87 -10.93 -6.24
N THR A 232 -21.64 -10.20 -5.43
CA THR A 232 -21.27 -9.84 -4.06
C THR A 232 -22.17 -10.60 -3.09
N GLU A 233 -21.60 -11.51 -2.31
CA GLU A 233 -22.35 -12.42 -1.45
C GLU A 233 -21.78 -12.45 -0.02
N THR A 234 -22.64 -12.77 0.96
CA THR A 234 -22.24 -12.95 2.36
C THR A 234 -22.67 -14.33 2.85
N PHE A 235 -21.73 -15.08 3.41
CA PHE A 235 -21.95 -16.42 3.93
C PHE A 235 -21.70 -16.46 5.44
N HIS A 236 -22.46 -17.30 6.13
CA HIS A 236 -22.41 -17.44 7.57
C HIS A 236 -22.14 -18.90 7.97
N TYR A 237 -21.08 -19.12 8.75
CA TYR A 237 -20.69 -20.44 9.24
C TYR A 237 -20.46 -20.43 10.75
N SER A 238 -20.62 -21.57 11.40
CA SER A 238 -20.27 -21.66 12.83
C SER A 238 -18.76 -21.82 12.96
N ALA A 239 -18.20 -22.72 12.15
CA ALA A 239 -16.79 -23.00 12.00
C ALA A 239 -16.56 -23.57 10.59
N ILE A 240 -15.35 -23.39 10.06
CA ILE A 240 -14.91 -23.99 8.80
C ILE A 240 -13.70 -24.86 9.07
N ASN A 241 -13.70 -26.06 8.49
CA ASN A 241 -12.53 -26.94 8.48
C ASN A 241 -12.20 -27.36 7.04
N LEU A 242 -10.94 -27.25 6.65
CA LEU A 242 -10.42 -27.84 5.42
C LEU A 242 -9.51 -29.01 5.76
N GLN A 243 -9.66 -30.11 5.02
CA GLN A 243 -8.78 -31.27 5.10
C GLN A 243 -7.41 -30.94 4.49
N ALA A 244 -6.40 -31.72 4.88
CA ALA A 244 -5.06 -31.57 4.33
C ALA A 244 -5.03 -31.81 2.81
N ASP A 245 -4.16 -31.09 2.11
CA ASP A 245 -3.94 -31.21 0.67
C ASP A 245 -5.22 -31.02 -0.18
N THR A 246 -6.11 -30.12 0.27
CA THR A 246 -7.35 -29.77 -0.44
C THR A 246 -7.42 -28.27 -0.74
N ASP A 247 -8.27 -27.91 -1.68
CA ASP A 247 -8.49 -26.54 -2.11
C ASP A 247 -9.86 -26.01 -1.67
N LEU A 248 -9.96 -24.72 -1.42
CA LEU A 248 -11.23 -23.99 -1.35
C LEU A 248 -11.19 -22.84 -2.34
N THR A 249 -12.06 -22.88 -3.35
CA THR A 249 -12.11 -21.83 -4.36
C THR A 249 -13.10 -20.73 -3.97
N ILE A 250 -12.66 -19.48 -3.97
CA ILE A 250 -13.53 -18.31 -3.84
C ILE A 250 -13.85 -17.75 -5.23
N ARG A 251 -15.12 -17.41 -5.46
CA ARG A 251 -15.61 -16.79 -6.69
C ARG A 251 -16.39 -15.52 -6.39
N GLY A 252 -16.09 -14.45 -7.12
CA GLY A 252 -16.72 -13.14 -6.91
C GLY A 252 -16.21 -12.41 -5.67
N ASN A 253 -17.01 -11.46 -5.17
CA ASN A 253 -16.73 -10.69 -3.97
C ASN A 253 -17.46 -11.31 -2.78
N VAL A 254 -16.72 -12.01 -1.92
CA VAL A 254 -17.30 -12.82 -0.86
C VAL A 254 -16.93 -12.24 0.50
N THR A 255 -17.94 -12.01 1.35
CA THR A 255 -17.72 -11.84 2.79
C THR A 255 -18.12 -13.11 3.52
N VAL A 256 -17.20 -13.71 4.26
CA VAL A 256 -17.47 -14.89 5.08
C VAL A 256 -17.42 -14.51 6.55
N ILE A 257 -18.50 -14.76 7.28
CA ILE A 257 -18.63 -14.47 8.71
C ILE A 257 -18.74 -15.79 9.47
N ILE A 258 -17.80 -16.02 10.38
CA ILE A 258 -17.66 -17.26 11.15
C ILE A 258 -17.78 -16.90 12.63
N SER A 259 -18.66 -17.56 13.38
CA SER A 259 -18.80 -17.28 14.82
C SER A 259 -17.67 -17.84 15.68
N GLU A 260 -17.05 -18.93 15.23
CA GLU A 260 -15.98 -19.63 15.94
C GLU A 260 -14.68 -19.65 15.10
N ASN A 261 -13.99 -20.78 15.09
CA ASN A 261 -12.67 -20.95 14.51
C ASN A 261 -12.74 -21.32 13.01
N MET A 262 -11.65 -21.03 12.31
CA MET A 262 -11.37 -21.60 11.00
C MET A 262 -10.07 -22.41 11.07
N THR A 263 -10.10 -23.64 10.58
CA THR A 263 -8.92 -24.52 10.52
C THR A 263 -8.64 -24.94 9.10
N ILE A 264 -7.43 -24.69 8.64
CA ILE A 264 -6.94 -25.06 7.31
C ILE A 264 -5.96 -26.20 7.48
N GLY A 265 -6.22 -27.32 6.80
CA GLY A 265 -5.36 -28.50 6.83
C GLY A 265 -3.95 -28.20 6.31
N ALA A 266 -2.99 -29.06 6.64
CA ALA A 266 -1.64 -28.96 6.08
C ALA A 266 -1.69 -29.07 4.54
N GLY A 267 -0.90 -28.24 3.84
CA GLY A 267 -0.88 -28.22 2.37
C GLY A 267 -2.17 -27.75 1.70
N ALA A 268 -3.21 -27.37 2.46
CA ALA A 268 -4.46 -26.88 1.88
C ALA A 268 -4.34 -25.43 1.37
N GLU A 269 -5.17 -25.07 0.40
CA GLU A 269 -5.05 -23.80 -0.34
C GLU A 269 -6.39 -23.07 -0.44
N ILE A 270 -6.39 -21.76 -0.18
CA ILE A 270 -7.50 -20.86 -0.53
C ILE A 270 -7.18 -20.23 -1.89
N VAL A 271 -7.91 -20.63 -2.91
CA VAL A 271 -7.71 -20.16 -4.29
C VAL A 271 -8.72 -19.05 -4.60
N LEU A 272 -8.23 -17.88 -5.00
CA LEU A 272 -9.09 -16.81 -5.53
C LEU A 272 -9.24 -16.99 -7.05
N ALA A 273 -10.46 -17.20 -7.54
CA ALA A 273 -10.72 -17.32 -8.97
C ALA A 273 -10.84 -15.95 -9.64
N GLN A 274 -10.11 -15.73 -10.74
CA GLN A 274 -10.15 -14.48 -11.51
C GLN A 274 -9.86 -13.26 -10.61
N ASP A 275 -10.74 -12.25 -10.61
CA ASP A 275 -10.66 -11.04 -9.79
C ASP A 275 -11.45 -11.18 -8.46
N ALA A 276 -11.61 -12.42 -7.95
CA ALA A 276 -12.30 -12.66 -6.71
C ALA A 276 -11.60 -11.99 -5.53
N ILE A 277 -12.40 -11.45 -4.62
CA ILE A 277 -11.93 -10.90 -3.35
C ILE A 277 -12.68 -11.57 -2.21
N VAL A 278 -11.98 -11.77 -1.10
CA VAL A 278 -12.58 -12.37 0.09
C VAL A 278 -12.23 -11.57 1.33
N THR A 279 -13.26 -11.28 2.12
CA THR A 279 -13.14 -10.78 3.48
C THR A 279 -13.60 -11.85 4.46
N TRP A 280 -12.69 -12.26 5.33
CA TRP A 280 -12.94 -13.23 6.38
C TRP A 280 -13.15 -12.52 7.72
N ILE A 281 -14.23 -12.82 8.43
CA ILE A 281 -14.51 -12.28 9.77
C ILE A 281 -14.77 -13.44 10.71
N LEU A 282 -13.86 -13.69 11.64
CA LEU A 282 -13.84 -14.85 12.52
C LEU A 282 -14.03 -14.41 13.98
N GLY A 283 -15.00 -15.01 14.67
CA GLY A 283 -15.21 -14.83 16.12
C GLY A 283 -14.29 -15.69 16.99
N GLY A 284 -13.47 -16.56 16.38
CA GLY A 284 -12.46 -17.37 17.05
C GLY A 284 -11.09 -17.26 16.38
N SER A 285 -10.29 -18.32 16.48
CA SER A 285 -8.93 -18.35 15.92
C SER A 285 -8.88 -18.80 14.45
N LEU A 286 -7.84 -18.36 13.74
CA LEU A 286 -7.46 -18.91 12.43
C LEU A 286 -6.24 -19.81 12.60
N ASN A 287 -6.37 -21.09 12.27
CA ASN A 287 -5.30 -22.08 12.37
C ASN A 287 -4.95 -22.58 10.98
N LEU A 288 -3.70 -22.33 10.56
CA LEU A 288 -3.17 -22.71 9.27
C LEU A 288 -2.20 -23.88 9.45
N GLY A 289 -2.52 -25.00 8.80
CA GLY A 289 -1.68 -26.19 8.76
C GLY A 289 -0.37 -25.94 8.04
N ALA A 290 0.65 -26.76 8.32
CA ALA A 290 1.96 -26.56 7.72
C ALA A 290 1.91 -26.60 6.19
N GLY A 291 2.59 -25.65 5.54
CA GLY A 291 2.63 -25.54 4.08
C GLY A 291 1.32 -25.15 3.42
N SER A 292 0.29 -24.75 4.18
CA SER A 292 -0.94 -24.22 3.59
C SER A 292 -0.74 -22.83 3.01
N THR A 293 -1.56 -22.48 2.03
CA THR A 293 -1.62 -21.14 1.43
C THR A 293 -2.99 -20.51 1.70
N PHE A 294 -3.01 -19.26 2.13
CA PHE A 294 -4.24 -18.55 2.49
C PHE A 294 -4.29 -17.17 1.81
N SER A 295 -5.50 -16.72 1.47
CA SER A 295 -5.72 -15.47 0.76
C SER A 295 -6.92 -14.71 1.31
N GLY A 296 -6.79 -13.38 1.39
CA GLY A 296 -7.89 -12.48 1.74
C GLY A 296 -7.62 -11.50 2.87
N GLU A 297 -8.50 -10.52 2.99
CA GLU A 297 -8.54 -9.60 4.12
C GLU A 297 -9.22 -10.29 5.30
N THR A 298 -8.55 -10.37 6.45
CA THR A 298 -8.99 -11.25 7.54
C THR A 298 -9.05 -10.51 8.88
N TYR A 299 -10.19 -10.59 9.54
CA TYR A 299 -10.44 -10.10 10.89
C TYR A 299 -10.66 -11.29 11.82
N VAL A 300 -9.92 -11.38 12.92
CA VAL A 300 -9.92 -12.55 13.82
C VAL A 300 -10.04 -12.11 15.28
N ASP A 301 -11.10 -12.54 15.97
CA ASP A 301 -11.23 -12.38 17.43
C ASP A 301 -10.46 -13.47 18.18
N GLY A 302 -9.16 -13.53 17.91
CA GLY A 302 -8.30 -14.56 18.44
C GLY A 302 -6.90 -14.47 17.84
N ALA A 303 -6.16 -15.57 17.96
CA ALA A 303 -4.84 -15.70 17.37
C ALA A 303 -4.91 -16.23 15.94
N ILE A 304 -3.89 -15.91 15.14
CA ILE A 304 -3.62 -16.50 13.84
C ILE A 304 -2.34 -17.34 13.95
N ASN A 305 -2.47 -18.65 13.78
CA ASN A 305 -1.40 -19.62 13.97
C ASN A 305 -1.04 -20.30 12.64
N GLY A 306 0.11 -19.97 12.06
CA GLY A 306 0.52 -20.49 10.75
C GLY A 306 1.99 -20.29 10.47
N ALA A 307 2.88 -20.51 11.45
CA ALA A 307 4.31 -20.18 11.35
C ALA A 307 5.05 -20.80 10.15
N THR A 308 4.46 -21.81 9.51
CA THR A 308 4.98 -22.51 8.32
C THR A 308 4.03 -22.40 7.12
N SER A 309 3.10 -21.46 7.16
CA SER A 309 2.05 -21.25 6.17
C SER A 309 2.22 -19.88 5.55
N ASP A 310 1.82 -19.77 4.28
CA ASP A 310 1.95 -18.55 3.50
C ASP A 310 0.61 -17.85 3.38
N ILE A 311 0.64 -16.53 3.50
CA ILE A 311 -0.45 -15.68 3.06
C ILE A 311 -0.05 -15.17 1.67
N GLU A 312 -0.70 -15.67 0.62
CA GLU A 312 -0.36 -15.32 -0.76
C GLU A 312 -0.67 -13.85 -1.03
N CYS A 313 -1.87 -13.40 -0.63
CA CYS A 313 -2.24 -12.00 -0.63
C CYS A 313 -3.21 -11.67 0.50
N GLY A 314 -3.24 -10.40 0.88
CA GLY A 314 -4.22 -9.86 1.83
C GLY A 314 -3.60 -9.32 3.11
N ASN A 315 -4.47 -9.12 4.10
CA ASN A 315 -4.15 -8.42 5.33
C ASN A 315 -4.70 -9.22 6.52
N LEU A 316 -3.92 -9.30 7.60
CA LEU A 316 -4.29 -10.04 8.79
C LEU A 316 -4.49 -9.09 9.97
N TYR A 317 -5.70 -9.04 10.48
CA TYR A 317 -6.08 -8.22 11.62
C TYR A 317 -6.60 -9.11 12.75
N ALA A 318 -5.90 -9.13 13.88
CA ALA A 318 -6.19 -10.06 14.97
C ALA A 318 -6.24 -9.35 16.32
N THR A 319 -7.14 -9.75 17.20
CA THR A 319 -7.13 -9.31 18.61
C THR A 319 -6.05 -10.04 19.42
N GLY A 320 -5.69 -11.25 19.01
CA GLY A 320 -4.59 -12.05 19.56
C GLY A 320 -3.29 -11.92 18.78
N ALA A 321 -2.36 -12.85 19.03
CA ALA A 321 -1.06 -12.92 18.35
C ALA A 321 -1.18 -13.46 16.93
N VAL A 322 -0.26 -13.06 16.05
CA VAL A 322 -0.17 -13.53 14.66
C VAL A 322 1.20 -14.15 14.43
N SER A 323 1.24 -15.37 13.92
CA SER A 323 2.47 -16.01 13.47
C SER A 323 2.29 -16.64 12.09
N VAL A 324 3.07 -16.20 11.10
CA VAL A 324 3.03 -16.71 9.72
C VAL A 324 4.43 -16.88 9.12
N ARG A 325 4.56 -17.62 8.02
CA ARG A 325 5.83 -17.75 7.30
C ARG A 325 6.13 -16.52 6.44
N THR A 326 5.20 -16.19 5.55
CA THR A 326 5.24 -15.00 4.68
C THR A 326 3.85 -14.39 4.56
N ILE A 327 3.81 -13.12 4.17
CA ILE A 327 2.59 -12.45 3.77
C ILE A 327 2.86 -11.57 2.55
N GLY A 328 2.15 -11.82 1.47
CA GLY A 328 2.27 -11.02 0.25
C GLY A 328 1.71 -9.60 0.39
N ASP A 329 1.52 -8.97 -0.75
CA ASP A 329 0.83 -7.69 -0.86
C ASP A 329 -0.67 -7.84 -0.58
N SER A 330 -1.38 -6.72 -0.42
CA SER A 330 -2.84 -6.71 -0.43
C SER A 330 -3.36 -7.38 -1.70
N CYS A 331 -4.39 -8.23 -1.60
CA CYS A 331 -5.02 -8.82 -2.78
C CYS A 331 -5.49 -7.71 -3.72
N ALA A 332 -5.27 -7.92 -5.02
CA ALA A 332 -5.70 -6.97 -6.05
C ALA A 332 -7.19 -6.69 -5.88
N GLN A 333 -7.53 -5.43 -5.61
CA GLN A 333 -8.92 -5.00 -5.63
C GLN A 333 -9.34 -4.87 -7.10
N PRO A 334 -10.54 -5.35 -7.49
CA PRO A 334 -11.05 -5.07 -8.82
C PRO A 334 -11.06 -3.55 -9.00
N ALA A 335 -10.54 -3.07 -10.14
CA ALA A 335 -10.61 -1.65 -10.45
C ALA A 335 -12.09 -1.23 -10.33
N PRO A 336 -12.41 -0.13 -9.59
CA PRO A 336 -13.79 0.33 -9.54
C PRO A 336 -14.27 0.51 -10.98
N ASP A 337 -15.46 -0.01 -11.28
CA ASP A 337 -16.09 0.19 -12.58
C ASP A 337 -15.95 1.66 -12.96
N ALA A 338 -15.42 1.93 -14.15
CA ALA A 338 -15.22 3.30 -14.60
C ALA A 338 -16.58 4.00 -14.67
N VAL A 339 -16.93 4.76 -13.64
CA VAL A 339 -18.11 5.61 -13.65
C VAL A 339 -17.83 6.73 -14.64
N CYS A 340 -18.38 6.62 -15.86
CA CYS A 340 -18.43 7.76 -16.78
C CYS A 340 -19.17 8.89 -16.03
N PRO A 341 -18.61 10.11 -15.95
CA PRO A 341 -19.37 11.25 -15.47
C PRO A 341 -20.64 11.36 -16.31
N ALA A 342 -21.80 11.46 -15.68
CA ALA A 342 -23.04 11.72 -16.38
C ALA A 342 -23.02 13.17 -16.90
N TRP A 343 -22.34 13.42 -18.02
CA TRP A 343 -22.43 14.70 -18.71
C TRP A 343 -23.80 14.82 -19.35
N THR A 344 -24.50 15.89 -19.06
CA THR A 344 -25.65 16.29 -19.86
C THR A 344 -25.17 16.74 -21.25
N LEU A 345 -26.01 16.59 -22.27
CA LEU A 345 -25.70 17.03 -23.64
C LEU A 345 -25.30 18.53 -23.69
N ALA A 346 -25.85 19.33 -22.77
CA ALA A 346 -25.55 20.76 -22.63
C ALA A 346 -24.11 21.01 -22.13
N GLU A 347 -23.62 20.21 -21.18
CA GLU A 347 -22.25 20.32 -20.65
C GLU A 347 -21.21 19.90 -21.69
N LEU A 348 -21.49 18.84 -22.46
CA LEU A 348 -20.65 18.44 -23.59
C LEU A 348 -20.54 19.57 -24.63
N ASN A 349 -21.67 20.17 -25.02
CA ASN A 349 -21.67 21.28 -26.00
C ASN A 349 -20.90 22.52 -25.52
N LEU A 350 -20.92 22.82 -24.22
CA LEU A 350 -20.13 23.90 -23.62
C LEU A 350 -18.62 23.61 -23.66
N ILE A 351 -18.21 22.37 -23.40
CA ILE A 351 -16.80 21.96 -23.46
C ILE A 351 -16.27 22.05 -24.90
N PHE A 352 -17.03 21.56 -25.88
CA PHE A 352 -16.63 21.59 -27.29
C PHE A 352 -16.54 23.01 -27.86
N SER A 353 -17.52 23.88 -27.54
CA SER A 353 -17.52 25.28 -28.00
C SER A 353 -16.36 26.10 -27.40
N ALA A 354 -16.03 25.89 -26.13
CA ALA A 354 -14.89 26.53 -25.47
C ALA A 354 -13.53 26.09 -26.05
N GLN A 355 -13.41 24.87 -26.58
CA GLN A 355 -12.18 24.42 -27.24
C GLN A 355 -12.05 24.94 -28.69
N GLN A 356 -13.17 25.06 -29.43
CA GLN A 356 -13.15 25.71 -30.74
C GLN A 356 -12.69 27.18 -30.65
N GLN A 357 -13.19 27.95 -29.67
CA GLN A 357 -12.77 29.34 -29.47
C GLN A 357 -11.28 29.47 -29.17
N ARG A 358 -10.73 28.60 -28.31
CA ARG A 358 -9.29 28.58 -27.99
C ARG A 358 -8.41 28.25 -29.20
N THR A 359 -8.89 27.36 -30.06
CA THR A 359 -8.18 26.96 -31.29
C THR A 359 -8.20 28.09 -32.33
N GLN A 360 -9.32 28.82 -32.45
CA GLN A 360 -9.42 30.00 -33.31
C GLN A 360 -8.54 31.15 -32.83
N GLU A 361 -8.49 31.44 -31.53
CA GLU A 361 -7.60 32.47 -30.96
C GLU A 361 -6.11 32.15 -31.16
N ALA A 362 -5.71 30.88 -31.01
CA ALA A 362 -4.34 30.43 -31.27
C ALA A 362 -3.95 30.58 -32.74
N THR A 363 -4.87 30.24 -33.66
CA THR A 363 -4.67 30.37 -35.11
C THR A 363 -4.61 31.85 -35.53
N TYR A 364 -5.42 32.72 -34.92
CA TYR A 364 -5.41 34.16 -35.15
C TYR A 364 -4.13 34.85 -34.63
N LYS A 365 -3.60 34.42 -33.49
CA LYS A 365 -2.31 34.92 -32.98
C LYS A 365 -1.13 34.53 -33.87
N HIS A 366 -1.18 33.35 -34.50
CA HIS A 366 -0.10 32.89 -35.37
C HIS A 366 -0.08 33.57 -36.75
N SER A 367 -1.23 34.04 -37.26
CA SER A 367 -1.28 34.78 -38.53
C SER A 367 -0.74 36.21 -38.40
N ARG A 368 -0.90 36.85 -37.24
CA ARG A 368 -0.34 38.20 -36.97
C ARG A 368 1.17 38.22 -36.78
N SER A 369 1.82 37.10 -36.45
CA SER A 369 3.27 37.04 -36.24
C SER A 369 4.10 36.81 -37.51
N ARG A 370 3.47 36.70 -38.69
CA ARG A 370 4.15 36.52 -39.99
C ARG A 370 4.36 37.80 -40.80
N GLY A 371 3.97 38.96 -40.26
CA GLY A 371 4.37 40.25 -40.79
C GLY A 371 5.24 40.98 -39.77
N VAL A 372 6.42 41.44 -40.18
CA VAL A 372 7.47 42.11 -39.39
C VAL A 372 8.50 41.14 -38.79
N GLY A 373 9.65 41.05 -39.45
CA GLY A 373 10.85 40.45 -38.89
C GLY A 373 11.29 41.21 -37.65
N GLY A 374 11.29 40.53 -36.51
CA GLY A 374 11.75 41.04 -35.23
C GLY A 374 11.59 39.95 -34.19
N PHE A 375 12.66 39.64 -33.46
CA PHE A 375 12.59 38.78 -32.29
C PHE A 375 11.59 39.38 -31.30
N ALA A 376 10.52 38.66 -31.00
CA ALA A 376 9.59 39.01 -29.94
C ALA A 376 9.64 37.93 -28.86
N GLU A 377 10.25 38.26 -27.73
CA GLU A 377 9.98 37.57 -26.46
C GLU A 377 8.54 37.88 -26.07
N GLY A 378 7.64 36.93 -26.31
CA GLY A 378 6.24 37.01 -25.89
C GLY A 378 6.00 36.19 -24.62
N SER A 379 5.86 36.86 -23.47
CA SER A 379 5.33 36.28 -22.24
C SER A 379 3.80 36.10 -22.40
N LEU A 380 3.32 34.86 -22.58
CA LEU A 380 1.92 34.55 -22.32
C LEU A 380 1.75 34.29 -20.82
N ARG A 381 1.04 35.19 -20.13
CA ARG A 381 0.60 34.94 -18.75
C ARG A 381 -0.63 34.03 -18.78
N ASN A 382 -0.55 32.94 -18.04
CA ASN A 382 -1.73 32.16 -17.67
C ASN A 382 -2.52 32.97 -16.63
N ILE A 383 -3.79 33.28 -16.86
CA ILE A 383 -4.57 34.15 -15.97
C ILE A 383 -5.11 33.40 -14.73
N GLU A 384 -4.95 32.07 -14.64
CA GLU A 384 -5.51 31.30 -13.53
C GLU A 384 -4.50 30.60 -12.61
N ASP A 385 -3.19 30.67 -12.85
CA ASP A 385 -2.23 30.15 -11.86
C ASP A 385 -0.91 30.93 -11.87
N ASN A 386 -0.62 31.62 -10.78
CA ASN A 386 0.47 32.59 -10.65
C ASN A 386 1.82 31.94 -10.34
N ARG A 387 2.11 30.74 -10.89
CA ARG A 387 3.38 30.03 -10.71
C ARG A 387 4.18 29.96 -12.01
N LYS A 388 5.41 30.45 -11.97
CA LYS A 388 6.41 30.32 -13.03
C LYS A 388 6.95 28.89 -13.07
N TYR A 389 6.71 28.15 -14.15
CA TYR A 389 7.57 27.02 -14.53
C TYR A 389 8.26 27.35 -15.86
N PRO A 390 9.60 27.25 -15.95
CA PRO A 390 10.29 27.33 -17.22
C PRO A 390 10.12 26.01 -17.97
N MET A 391 9.31 25.98 -19.02
CA MET A 391 9.33 24.88 -19.99
C MET A 391 10.28 25.24 -21.13
N ILE A 392 11.42 24.55 -21.20
CA ILE A 392 12.32 24.58 -22.35
C ILE A 392 11.76 23.62 -23.40
N TRP A 393 11.31 24.15 -24.54
CA TRP A 393 10.98 23.32 -25.71
C TRP A 393 12.12 23.38 -26.72
N ARG A 394 12.65 22.22 -27.11
CA ARG A 394 13.56 22.08 -28.24
C ARG A 394 12.72 21.87 -29.50
N VAL A 395 12.57 22.92 -30.31
CA VAL A 395 11.98 22.81 -31.64
C VAL A 395 13.06 22.28 -32.59
N THR A 396 12.89 21.04 -33.05
CA THR A 396 13.69 20.51 -34.17
C THR A 396 12.91 20.77 -35.44
N THR A 397 13.36 21.72 -36.26
CA THR A 397 12.80 21.96 -37.58
C THR A 397 13.41 20.98 -38.58
N HIS A 398 12.58 20.16 -39.23
CA HIS A 398 12.90 19.62 -40.54
C HIS A 398 11.93 20.21 -41.56
N ALA A 399 12.48 21.03 -42.45
CA ALA A 399 11.79 21.54 -43.62
C ALA A 399 11.91 20.55 -44.78
N PHE A 400 10.83 20.51 -45.57
CA PHE A 400 10.69 20.14 -47.00
C PHE A 400 9.83 18.90 -47.33
N ASP A 401 8.72 19.22 -48.01
CA ASP A 401 7.94 18.47 -49.02
C ASP A 401 7.09 17.26 -48.60
N ASN A 402 5.80 17.53 -48.29
CA ASN A 402 4.74 16.51 -48.29
C ASN A 402 4.17 16.39 -49.70
N ARG A 403 4.65 15.40 -50.49
CA ARG A 403 3.93 14.89 -51.66
C ARG A 403 4.08 13.38 -51.76
N ILE A 404 2.97 12.66 -51.75
CA ILE A 404 2.89 11.30 -52.29
C ILE A 404 1.78 11.34 -53.34
N ASN A 405 2.16 11.11 -54.61
CA ASN A 405 1.24 10.95 -55.73
C ASN A 405 0.97 9.45 -55.90
N TYR A 406 -0.29 9.06 -56.13
CA TYR A 406 -0.62 7.76 -56.72
C TYR A 406 -1.37 7.97 -58.03
N GLU A 407 -1.02 7.15 -59.02
CA GLU A 407 -1.51 7.19 -60.40
C GLU A 407 -2.41 5.96 -60.60
N GLU A 408 -3.66 6.16 -61.02
CA GLU A 408 -4.57 5.06 -61.39
C GLU A 408 -5.05 5.33 -62.83
N GLN A 409 -4.64 4.47 -63.76
CA GLN A 409 -4.97 4.57 -65.18
C GLN A 409 -6.12 3.62 -65.51
N ILE A 410 -7.25 4.17 -65.97
CA ILE A 410 -8.36 3.38 -66.52
C ILE A 410 -8.59 3.84 -67.96
N GLY A 411 -7.99 3.11 -68.90
CA GLY A 411 -8.09 3.39 -70.35
C GLY A 411 -7.43 4.71 -70.78
N ASP A 412 -7.87 5.27 -71.92
CA ASP A 412 -7.25 6.42 -72.58
C ASP A 412 -7.69 7.80 -72.02
N PHE A 413 -8.16 7.90 -70.76
CA PHE A 413 -8.46 9.19 -70.11
C PHE A 413 -7.92 9.28 -68.68
N VAL A 414 -7.25 10.39 -68.37
CA VAL A 414 -6.76 10.76 -67.03
C VAL A 414 -7.74 11.76 -66.39
N ILE A 415 -8.25 11.43 -65.20
CA ILE A 415 -9.07 12.33 -64.38
C ILE A 415 -8.34 12.60 -63.06
N PHE A 416 -7.97 13.85 -62.80
CA PHE A 416 -7.47 14.28 -61.49
C PHE A 416 -8.63 14.54 -60.53
N LYS A 417 -8.81 13.69 -59.51
CA LYS A 417 -9.71 13.99 -58.38
C LYS A 417 -8.89 14.50 -57.19
N ARG A 418 -9.28 15.67 -56.67
CA ARG A 418 -8.72 16.28 -55.46
C ARG A 418 -9.59 15.86 -54.27
N GLN A 419 -9.08 15.01 -53.38
CA GLN A 419 -9.75 14.65 -52.13
C GLN A 419 -8.89 15.11 -50.95
N TYR A 420 -9.45 15.94 -50.08
CA TYR A 420 -8.82 16.34 -48.83
C TYR A 420 -9.10 15.24 -47.79
N HIS A 421 -8.10 14.42 -47.48
CA HIS A 421 -8.12 13.63 -46.24
C HIS A 421 -7.47 14.45 -45.13
N VAL A 422 -8.31 14.93 -44.19
CA VAL A 422 -7.84 15.46 -42.91
C VAL A 422 -7.66 14.26 -41.98
N TYR A 423 -6.42 13.83 -41.77
CA TYR A 423 -6.09 12.98 -40.61
C TYR A 423 -6.12 13.86 -39.35
N PRO A 424 -6.70 13.38 -38.23
CA PRO A 424 -6.69 14.13 -36.99
C PRO A 424 -5.29 14.09 -36.38
N ALA A 425 -4.50 15.13 -36.62
CA ALA A 425 -3.38 15.45 -35.74
C ALA A 425 -3.97 16.15 -34.51
N HIS A 426 -3.73 15.54 -33.35
CA HIS A 426 -4.06 15.96 -31.97
C HIS A 426 -5.35 15.38 -31.37
N PRO A 427 -5.25 14.49 -30.36
CA PRO A 427 -6.41 14.07 -29.57
C PRO A 427 -6.88 15.24 -28.71
N LEU A 428 -8.19 15.51 -28.77
CA LEU A 428 -8.90 16.43 -27.88
C LEU A 428 -8.58 16.04 -26.42
N HIS A 429 -7.93 16.95 -25.67
CA HIS A 429 -7.76 16.76 -24.23
C HIS A 429 -9.07 17.09 -23.52
N ILE A 430 -9.89 16.06 -23.35
CA ILE A 430 -10.88 15.98 -22.27
C ILE A 430 -10.09 15.49 -21.04
N PRO A 431 -10.26 16.07 -19.83
CA PRO A 431 -9.54 15.61 -18.65
C PRO A 431 -10.15 14.30 -18.16
N ILE A 432 -9.85 13.22 -18.88
CA ILE A 432 -10.17 11.84 -18.51
C ILE A 432 -8.90 11.00 -18.60
N THR A 433 -8.77 10.04 -17.68
CA THR A 433 -7.65 9.08 -17.70
C THR A 433 -7.76 8.18 -18.93
N SER A 434 -6.66 7.56 -19.35
CA SER A 434 -6.66 6.61 -20.48
C SER A 434 -7.64 5.45 -20.29
N SER A 435 -7.89 5.03 -19.04
CA SER A 435 -8.89 4.03 -18.67
C SER A 435 -10.33 4.50 -18.83
N GLN A 436 -10.61 5.78 -18.61
CA GLN A 436 -11.95 6.37 -18.82
C GLN A 436 -12.27 6.55 -20.31
N TYR A 437 -11.24 6.71 -21.17
CA TYR A 437 -11.44 6.90 -22.61
C TYR A 437 -11.98 5.65 -23.32
N SER A 438 -11.52 4.45 -22.95
CA SER A 438 -12.00 3.20 -23.58
C SER A 438 -13.44 2.87 -23.17
N ALA A 439 -13.83 3.20 -21.94
CA ALA A 439 -15.17 2.92 -21.41
C ALA A 439 -16.25 3.88 -21.94
N CYS A 440 -15.90 5.13 -22.27
CA CYS A 440 -16.87 6.16 -22.68
C CYS A 440 -16.86 6.46 -24.21
N GLN A 441 -16.27 5.61 -25.05
CA GLN A 441 -16.12 5.85 -26.51
C GLN A 441 -17.45 6.08 -27.25
N GLU A 442 -18.52 5.36 -26.92
CA GLU A 442 -19.82 5.50 -27.60
C GLU A 442 -20.47 6.86 -27.37
N ILE A 443 -20.39 7.40 -26.14
CA ILE A 443 -21.00 8.68 -25.76
C ILE A 443 -20.25 9.87 -26.39
N VAL A 444 -18.91 9.82 -26.37
CA VAL A 444 -18.05 10.83 -27.01
C VAL A 444 -18.23 10.81 -28.54
N GLY A 445 -18.43 9.63 -29.13
CA GLY A 445 -18.74 9.46 -30.55
C GLY A 445 -20.08 10.09 -30.96
N GLN A 446 -21.13 9.94 -30.16
CA GLN A 446 -22.44 10.55 -30.45
C GLN A 446 -22.45 12.09 -30.30
N ALA A 447 -21.67 12.65 -29.37
CA ALA A 447 -21.54 14.10 -29.24
C ALA A 447 -20.83 14.73 -30.45
N TRP A 448 -19.85 14.02 -31.03
CA TRP A 448 -19.13 14.46 -32.24
C TRP A 448 -20.03 14.52 -33.49
N LEU A 449 -20.99 13.61 -33.62
CA LEU A 449 -21.92 13.53 -34.75
C LEU A 449 -23.01 14.61 -34.74
N ASN A 450 -23.24 15.27 -33.60
CA ASN A 450 -24.29 16.28 -33.40
C ASN A 450 -23.77 17.73 -33.40
N LEU A 451 -22.47 17.94 -33.67
CA LEU A 451 -21.93 19.27 -33.94
C LEU A 451 -22.31 19.70 -35.37
N PRO A 452 -22.86 20.91 -35.58
CA PRO A 452 -23.26 21.40 -36.90
C PRO A 452 -22.09 21.65 -37.86
#